data_AF-A0A352Z607-F1
#
_entry.id   AF-A0A352Z607-F1
#
_cell.length_a   1.000
_cell.length_b   1.000
_cell.length_c   1.000
_cell.angle_alpha   90.00
_cell.angle_beta   90.00
_cell.angle_gamma   90.00
#
_symmetry.space_group_name_H-M   'P 1'
#
loop_
_entity.id
_entity.type
_entity.pdbx_description
1 polymer ?
#
loop_
_entity_poly.entity_id
_entity_poly.type
_entity_poly.pdbx_seq_one_letter_code
_entity_poly.pdbx_strand_id
1 'polypeptide(L)' 'MRIGRVFIKLEYIVDLDNTAMVERAKDMLYDDIINIAAGKATDDIDALIQEKADASLSEDDISPLVLEEEWEEE' A
#
# COMPACT_ATOMS: atom_id res chain seq x y z
N MET A 1 3.14 -10.58 20.46
CA MET A 1 2.86 -10.64 19.01
C MET A 1 3.93 -9.84 18.26
N ARG A 2 4.30 -10.19 17.01
CA ARG A 2 5.15 -9.31 16.19
C ARG A 2 4.21 -8.46 15.33
N ILE A 3 4.17 -7.15 15.60
CA ILE A 3 3.29 -6.22 14.89
C ILE A 3 4.09 -5.54 13.78
N GLY A 4 3.42 -5.33 12.65
CA GLY A 4 3.99 -4.69 11.47
C GLY A 4 2.89 -4.07 10.63
N ARG A 5 3.30 -3.47 9.51
CA ARG A 5 2.40 -2.85 8.54
C ARG A 5 2.46 -3.62 7.23
N VAL A 6 1.29 -3.89 6.66
CA VAL A 6 1.12 -4.29 5.26
C VAL A 6 0.70 -3.05 4.49
N PHE A 7 1.44 -2.68 3.45
CA PHE A 7 1.12 -1.49 2.65
C PHE A 7 1.54 -1.68 1.20
N ILE A 8 0.92 -0.92 0.30
CA ILE A 8 1.28 -0.89 -1.12
C ILE A 8 2.44 0.11 -1.29
N LYS A 9 3.56 -0.36 -1.84
CA LYS A 9 4.70 0.50 -2.19
C LYS A 9 4.68 0.84 -3.67
N LEU A 10 4.39 2.11 -3.99
CA LEU A 10 4.50 2.69 -5.33
C LEU A 10 5.55 3.80 -5.31
N GLU A 11 6.50 3.74 -6.24
CA GLU A 11 7.57 4.73 -6.38
C GLU A 11 7.82 5.06 -7.85
N TYR A 12 8.01 6.34 -8.14
CA TYR A 12 8.46 6.84 -9.44
C TYR A 12 9.81 7.53 -9.27
N ILE A 13 10.75 7.24 -10.18
CA ILE A 13 12.05 7.91 -10.23
C ILE A 13 11.89 9.13 -11.15
N VAL A 14 12.14 10.32 -10.60
CA VAL A 14 12.01 11.59 -11.33
C VAL A 14 13.21 12.50 -11.10
N ASP A 15 13.43 13.40 -12.05
CA ASP A 15 14.30 14.55 -11.88
C ASP A 15 13.58 15.64 -11.06
N LEU A 16 14.09 15.92 -9.86
CA LEU A 16 13.50 16.88 -8.93
C LEU A 16 13.66 18.34 -9.39
N ASP A 17 14.65 18.63 -10.23
CA ASP A 17 14.84 19.97 -10.79
C ASP A 17 13.82 20.27 -11.91
N ASN A 18 13.12 19.24 -12.39
CA ASN A 18 12.05 19.35 -13.37
C ASN A 18 10.67 19.26 -12.70
N THR A 19 10.12 20.41 -12.31
CA THR A 19 8.80 20.49 -11.64
C THR A 19 7.68 19.81 -12.42
N ALA A 20 7.67 19.92 -13.76
CA ALA A 20 6.64 19.28 -14.58
C ALA A 20 6.71 17.75 -14.54
N MET A 21 7.91 17.19 -14.38
CA MET A 21 8.10 15.74 -14.23
C MET A 21 7.62 15.27 -12.86
N VAL A 22 7.91 16.04 -11.80
CA VAL A 22 7.43 15.77 -10.45
C VAL A 22 5.91 15.76 -10.40
N GLU A 23 5.25 16.78 -10.96
CA GLU A 23 3.78 16.84 -10.98
C GLU A 23 3.17 15.68 -11.76
N ARG A 24 3.71 15.35 -12.94
CA ARG A 24 3.24 14.18 -13.71
C ARG A 24 3.40 12.87 -12.96
N ALA A 25 4.51 12.69 -12.24
CA ALA A 25 4.71 11.46 -11.46
C ALA A 25 3.75 11.36 -10.28
N LYS A 26 3.36 12.48 -9.66
CA LYS A 26 2.29 12.49 -8.66
C LYS A 26 0.96 12.08 -9.29
N ASP A 27 0.61 12.65 -10.43
CA ASP A 27 -0.64 12.31 -11.14
C ASP A 27 -0.69 10.82 -11.49
N MET A 28 0.41 10.28 -12.04
CA MET A 28 0.52 8.85 -12.35
C MET A 28 0.41 7.97 -11.10
N LEU A 29 1.02 8.36 -9.98
CA LEU A 29 0.91 7.62 -8.72
C LEU A 29 -0.54 7.61 -8.21
N TYR A 30 -1.28 8.72 -8.33
CA TYR A 30 -2.70 8.75 -7.98
C TYR A 30 -3.53 7.83 -8.87
N ASP A 31 -3.32 7.86 -10.18
CA ASP A 31 -4.03 7.01 -11.12
C ASP A 31 -3.77 5.52 -10.84
N ASP A 32 -2.54 5.15 -10.52
CA ASP A 32 -2.17 3.77 -10.15
C ASP A 32 -2.86 3.31 -8.87
N ILE A 33 -2.91 4.16 -7.84
CA ILE A 33 -3.64 3.87 -6.59
C ILE A 33 -5.13 3.62 -6.88
N ILE A 34 -5.74 4.46 -7.73
CA ILE A 34 -7.15 4.32 -8.10
C ILE A 34 -7.37 3.03 -8.88
N ASN A 35 -6.48 2.69 -9.82
CA ASN A 35 -6.60 1.48 -10.63
C ASN A 35 -6.44 0.20 -9.80
N ILE A 36 -5.52 0.20 -8.83
CA ILE A 36 -5.34 -0.89 -7.87
C ILE A 36 -6.59 -1.03 -7.00
N ALA A 37 -7.08 0.06 -6.41
CA ALA A 37 -8.28 0.05 -5.58
C ALA A 37 -9.54 -0.40 -6.36
N ALA A 38 -9.60 -0.11 -7.66
CA ALA A 38 -10.67 -0.55 -8.54
C ALA A 38 -10.54 -2.03 -9.00
N GLY A 39 -9.50 -2.75 -8.57
CA GLY A 39 -9.24 -4.14 -8.95
C GLY A 39 -8.90 -4.31 -10.44
N LYS A 40 -8.43 -3.25 -11.10
CA LYS A 40 -8.12 -3.26 -12.55
C LYS A 40 -6.66 -3.59 -12.85
N ALA A 41 -5.77 -3.47 -11.88
CA ALA A 41 -4.38 -3.90 -11.98
C ALA A 41 -4.31 -5.35 -11.48
N THR A 42 -4.45 -6.34 -12.35
CA THR A 42 -4.73 -7.71 -11.91
C THR A 42 -3.54 -8.65 -11.80
N ASP A 43 -2.33 -8.25 -12.19
CA ASP A 43 -1.26 -9.25 -12.35
C ASP A 43 -0.07 -9.10 -11.38
N ASP A 44 0.11 -7.94 -10.72
CA ASP A 44 1.32 -7.67 -9.90
C ASP A 44 1.05 -6.95 -8.56
N ILE A 45 -0.20 -6.91 -8.05
CA ILE A 45 -0.47 -6.26 -6.75
C ILE A 45 0.39 -6.86 -5.64
N ASP A 46 0.56 -8.19 -5.62
CA ASP A 46 1.38 -8.89 -4.64
C ASP A 46 2.85 -8.45 -4.67
N ALA A 47 3.38 -8.09 -5.84
CA ALA A 47 4.74 -7.57 -5.98
C ALA A 47 4.91 -6.15 -5.40
N LEU A 48 3.81 -5.42 -5.23
CA LEU A 48 3.77 -4.07 -4.68
C LEU A 48 3.50 -4.08 -3.16
N ILE A 49 2.97 -5.17 -2.61
CA ILE A 49 2.70 -5.30 -1.18
C ILE A 49 4.02 -5.45 -0.42
N GLN A 50 4.20 -4.67 0.63
CA GLN A 50 5.34 -4.76 1.54
C GLN A 50 4.92 -4.91 2.98
N GLU A 51 5.69 -5.74 3.68
CA GLU A 51 5.57 -5.94 5.11
C GLU A 51 6.74 -5.26 5.83
N LYS A 52 6.43 -4.45 6.84
CA LYS A 52 7.44 -3.80 7.67
C LYS A 52 7.12 -4.01 9.14
N ALA A 53 8.02 -4.70 9.84
CA ALA A 53 7.96 -4.78 11.30
C ALA A 53 8.15 -3.40 11.91
N ASP A 54 7.29 -3.05 12.86
CA ASP A 54 7.28 -1.72 13.48
C ASP A 54 7.10 -1.87 14.98
N ALA A 55 8.16 -1.51 15.71
CA ALA A 55 8.20 -1.64 17.16
C ALA A 55 7.39 -0.55 17.89
N SER A 56 6.91 0.49 17.19
CA SER A 56 6.09 1.54 17.79
C SER A 56 4.60 1.26 17.75
N LEU A 57 4.16 0.18 17.11
CA LEU A 57 2.74 -0.18 17.02
C LEU A 57 2.30 -1.05 18.20
N SER A 58 1.06 -0.85 18.65
CA SER A 58 0.38 -1.69 19.62
C SER A 58 -0.76 -2.49 18.97
N GLU A 59 -1.38 -3.40 19.73
CA GLU A 59 -2.52 -4.19 19.25
C GLU A 59 -3.75 -3.32 18.99
N ASP A 60 -3.91 -2.21 19.72
CA ASP A 60 -5.00 -1.24 19.54
C ASP A 60 -4.90 -0.49 18.19
N ASP A 61 -3.73 -0.49 17.54
CA ASP A 61 -3.53 0.11 16.22
C ASP A 61 -4.05 -0.78 15.08
N ILE A 62 -4.35 -2.06 15.36
CA ILE A 62 -4.85 -3.00 14.37
C ILE A 62 -6.35 -2.73 14.17
N SER A 63 -6.73 -2.41 12.93
CA SER A 63 -8.14 -2.20 12.58
C SER A 63 -8.99 -3.41 12.98
N PRO A 64 -10.15 -3.22 13.65
CA PRO A 64 -11.05 -4.32 13.99
C PRO A 64 -11.43 -5.16 12.77
N LEU A 65 -11.56 -4.56 11.58
CA LEU A 65 -11.85 -5.29 10.34
C LEU A 65 -10.79 -6.35 9.98
N VAL A 66 -9.54 -6.15 10.39
CA VAL A 66 -8.45 -7.13 10.19
C VAL A 66 -8.47 -8.20 11.28
N LEU A 67 -8.99 -7.86 12.47
CA LEU A 67 -9.10 -8.77 13.62
C LEU A 67 -10.37 -9.63 13.57
N GLU A 68 -11.43 -9.15 12.90
CA GLU A 68 -12.75 -9.77 12.82
C GLU A 68 -12.80 -10.99 11.88
N GLU A 69 -11.79 -11.19 11.03
CA GLU A 69 -11.62 -12.45 10.31
C GLU A 69 -10.98 -13.52 11.21
N GLU A 70 -11.71 -14.02 12.20
CA GLU A 70 -11.66 -15.46 12.44
C GLU A 70 -12.32 -16.09 11.21
N TRP A 71 -11.50 -16.54 10.26
CA TRP A 71 -11.97 -17.26 9.08
C TRP A 71 -12.80 -18.44 9.59
N GLU A 72 -14.14 -18.34 9.51
CA GLU A 72 -14.97 -19.53 9.57
C GLU A 72 -14.52 -20.38 8.37
N GLU A 73 -13.65 -21.35 8.62
CA GLU A 73 -13.32 -22.41 7.66
C GLU A 73 -14.63 -23.17 7.36
N GLU A 74 -15.35 -22.74 6.32
CA GLU A 74 -16.35 -23.60 5.63
C GLU A 74 -15.65 -24.53 4.61
#